data_AF-A0A0F9RWM5-F1
#
_entry.id   AF-A0A0F9RWM5-F1
#
_cell.length_a   1.000
_cell.length_b   1.000
_cell.length_c   1.000
_cell.angle_alpha   90.00
_cell.angle_beta   90.00
_cell.angle_gamma   90.00
#
_symmetry.space_group_name_H-M   'P 1'
#
loop_
_entity.id
_entity.type
_entity.pdbx_description
1 polymer ?
#
loop_
_entity_poly.entity_id
_entity_poly.type
_entity_poly.pdbx_seq_one_letter_code
_entity_poly.pdbx_strand_id
1 'polypeptide(L)'
;MIIINDENRIWEILDEFKISKVSFHYETNIPFYNENTDTEDYTEGYILEVGKLKSGGGWRYHTFSTHFGNFNKNINRALVFYSDLIIKNKGSEFDLKYLILTQNFFILLINSLEVYLVNIFKSLAKGITVETFNMKLFVKFLGKFNLKEEFYRALKEKGNINFYLSEILPERVDLLQKKKCRIAYQLVNFDLLNIDKSGWEKIFCNSSGNCYIQQRNEIVHGGLPIVHNKTKFSQLEFIETALKDIVKFTLSVEESTYQKISEFEAKELENNLY
;
A
#
# COMPACT_ATOMS: atom_id res chain seq x y z
N MET A 1 -24.98 -5.14 5.44
CA MET A 1 -23.99 -6.15 5.01
C MET A 1 -23.92 -7.23 6.10
N ILE A 2 -23.34 -8.42 5.86
CA ILE A 2 -23.16 -9.43 6.94
C ILE A 2 -21.84 -9.12 7.65
N ILE A 3 -21.88 -8.87 8.97
CA ILE A 3 -20.69 -8.67 9.80
C ILE A 3 -19.92 -9.98 9.93
N ILE A 4 -18.59 -9.89 9.86
CA ILE A 4 -17.71 -11.02 10.04
C ILE A 4 -17.32 -11.11 11.52
N ASN A 5 -18.06 -11.93 12.26
CA ASN A 5 -17.77 -12.18 13.68
C ASN A 5 -16.78 -13.36 13.91
N ASP A 6 -16.02 -13.73 12.87
CA ASP A 6 -15.08 -14.85 12.89
C ASP A 6 -13.80 -14.44 12.15
N GLU A 7 -12.66 -14.56 12.85
CA GLU A 7 -11.36 -14.22 12.27
C GLU A 7 -11.05 -15.10 11.05
N ASN A 8 -11.43 -16.38 11.05
CA ASN A 8 -11.16 -17.25 9.91
C ASN A 8 -11.86 -16.75 8.64
N ARG A 9 -13.10 -16.28 8.79
CA ARG A 9 -13.90 -15.78 7.69
C ARG A 9 -13.38 -14.45 7.11
N ILE A 10 -12.73 -13.59 7.91
CA ILE A 10 -12.08 -12.40 7.32
C ILE A 10 -10.88 -12.83 6.48
N TRP A 11 -10.10 -13.80 6.94
CA TRP A 11 -8.94 -14.32 6.21
C TRP A 11 -9.33 -15.04 4.91
N GLU A 12 -10.44 -15.78 4.90
CA GLU A 12 -10.99 -16.38 3.67
C GLU A 12 -11.33 -15.31 2.62
N ILE A 13 -11.93 -14.20 3.04
CA ILE A 13 -12.25 -13.09 2.12
C ILE A 13 -10.97 -12.39 1.65
N LEU A 14 -9.98 -12.25 2.52
CA LEU A 14 -8.69 -11.66 2.17
C LEU A 14 -7.88 -12.52 1.20
N ASP A 15 -8.05 -13.85 1.23
CA ASP A 15 -7.44 -14.78 0.28
C ASP A 15 -7.91 -14.53 -1.17
N GLU A 16 -9.17 -14.10 -1.35
CA GLU A 16 -9.69 -13.65 -2.66
C GLU A 16 -8.86 -12.49 -3.23
N PHE A 17 -8.32 -11.64 -2.35
CA PHE A 17 -7.47 -10.50 -2.69
C PHE A 17 -5.98 -10.78 -2.52
N LYS A 18 -5.59 -12.05 -2.42
CA LYS A 18 -4.19 -12.50 -2.34
C LYS A 18 -3.44 -12.01 -1.11
N ILE A 19 -4.18 -11.65 -0.06
CA ILE A 19 -3.67 -11.28 1.25
C ILE A 19 -3.70 -12.52 2.14
N SER A 20 -2.51 -13.04 2.47
CA SER A 20 -2.39 -14.21 3.35
C SER A 20 -2.09 -13.83 4.79
N LYS A 21 -2.63 -14.63 5.72
CA LYS A 21 -2.18 -14.61 7.11
C LYS A 21 -0.72 -15.03 7.16
N VAL A 22 0.12 -14.15 7.70
CA VAL A 22 1.53 -14.43 7.96
C VAL A 22 1.59 -15.45 9.11
N SER A 23 2.09 -16.64 8.80
CA SER A 23 2.45 -17.63 9.80
C SER A 23 3.96 -17.61 10.03
N PHE A 24 4.34 -17.80 11.29
CA PHE A 24 5.73 -18.06 11.67
C PHE A 24 5.87 -19.56 11.85
N HIS A 25 6.84 -20.14 11.17
CA HIS A 25 7.25 -21.52 11.41
C HIS A 25 8.69 -21.50 11.87
N TYR A 26 8.96 -22.22 12.95
CA TYR A 26 10.31 -22.44 13.43
C TYR A 26 10.93 -23.55 12.58
N GLU A 27 12.00 -23.25 11.88
CA GLU A 27 12.75 -24.24 11.10
C GLU A 27 14.15 -24.40 11.68
N THR A 28 14.62 -25.65 11.72
CA THR A 28 15.90 -26.02 12.32
C THR A 28 17.04 -26.18 11.29
N ASN A 29 16.82 -25.83 10.01
CA ASN A 29 17.81 -25.98 8.93
C ASN A 29 17.71 -24.83 7.91
N ILE A 30 17.76 -23.58 8.37
CA ILE A 30 17.70 -22.41 7.49
C ILE A 30 19.09 -22.20 6.88
N PRO A 31 19.26 -22.33 5.54
CA PRO A 31 20.55 -22.08 4.92
C PRO A 31 20.91 -20.59 5.00
N PHE A 32 22.15 -20.29 5.35
CA PHE A 32 22.74 -18.96 5.22
C PHE A 32 24.17 -19.05 4.72
N TYR A 33 24.60 -18.04 3.97
CA TYR A 33 25.96 -17.97 3.48
C TYR A 33 26.89 -17.43 4.58
N ASN A 34 27.93 -18.18 4.93
CA ASN A 34 28.93 -17.77 5.91
C ASN A 34 30.16 -17.20 5.20
N GLU A 35 30.29 -15.87 5.22
CA GLU A 35 31.39 -15.15 4.58
C GLU A 35 32.78 -15.51 5.15
N ASN A 36 32.87 -16.07 6.37
CA ASN A 36 34.16 -16.44 6.97
C ASN A 36 34.68 -17.80 6.48
N THR A 37 33.79 -18.69 6.05
CA THR A 37 34.12 -20.06 5.65
C THR A 37 33.92 -20.31 4.16
N ASP A 38 33.29 -19.36 3.44
CA ASP A 38 32.91 -19.50 2.03
C ASP A 38 32.04 -20.75 1.79
N THR A 39 31.15 -21.04 2.75
CA THR A 39 30.24 -22.19 2.74
C THR A 39 28.82 -21.79 3.08
N GLU A 40 27.87 -22.61 2.62
CA GLU A 40 26.48 -22.56 3.07
C GLU A 40 26.37 -23.31 4.41
N ASP A 41 26.09 -22.56 5.47
CA ASP A 41 25.86 -23.09 6.82
C ASP A 41 24.36 -23.11 7.13
N TYR A 42 23.95 -23.77 8.21
CA TYR A 42 22.54 -23.86 8.62
C TYR A 42 22.33 -23.28 10.01
N THR A 43 21.25 -22.52 10.18
CA THR A 43 20.82 -21.95 11.46
C THR A 43 19.40 -22.37 11.79
N GLU A 44 19.04 -22.26 13.07
CA GLU A 44 17.66 -22.44 13.52
C GLU A 44 17.01 -21.07 13.75
N GLY A 45 15.76 -20.91 13.35
CA GLY A 45 15.09 -19.63 13.51
C GLY A 45 13.64 -19.64 13.06
N TYR A 46 12.97 -18.51 13.28
CA TYR A 46 11.64 -18.28 12.72
C TYR A 46 11.76 -17.81 11.28
N ILE A 47 11.28 -18.62 10.33
CA ILE A 47 11.13 -18.18 8.94
C ILE A 47 9.80 -17.47 8.79
N LEU A 48 9.86 -16.28 8.18
CA LEU A 48 8.71 -15.53 7.72
C LEU A 48 8.38 -15.97 6.29
N GLU A 49 7.34 -16.78 6.09
CA GLU A 49 6.92 -17.16 4.75
C GLU A 49 6.14 -16.03 4.07
N VAL A 50 6.83 -15.23 3.26
CA VAL A 50 6.22 -14.15 2.48
C VAL A 50 5.69 -14.70 1.17
N GLY A 51 4.39 -14.51 0.89
CA GLY A 51 3.80 -14.86 -0.40
C GLY A 51 3.25 -16.29 -0.52
N LYS A 52 3.23 -17.06 0.57
CA LYS A 52 2.49 -18.32 0.61
C LYS A 52 1.02 -18.04 0.97
N LEU A 53 0.11 -18.37 0.05
CA LEU A 53 -1.33 -18.39 0.28
C LEU A 53 -1.73 -19.83 0.60
N LYS A 54 -2.34 -20.04 1.76
CA LYS A 54 -2.91 -21.33 2.15
C LYS A 54 -4.36 -21.37 1.68
N SER A 55 -4.60 -22.12 0.61
CA SER A 55 -5.91 -22.33 0.02
C SER A 55 -6.25 -23.82 0.15
N GLY A 56 -7.10 -24.17 1.12
CA GLY A 56 -7.41 -25.57 1.44
C GLY A 56 -6.20 -26.34 2.01
N GLY A 57 -6.02 -27.59 1.55
CA GLY A 57 -4.93 -28.48 1.98
C GLY A 57 -3.57 -28.27 1.29
N GLY A 58 -3.39 -27.19 0.52
CA GLY A 58 -2.17 -26.95 -0.27
C GLY A 58 -1.71 -25.49 -0.31
N TRP A 59 -0.45 -25.30 -0.70
CA TRP A 59 0.21 -23.99 -0.84
C TRP A 59 0.17 -23.53 -2.30
N ARG A 60 -0.24 -22.28 -2.55
CA ARG A 60 -0.12 -21.65 -3.89
C ARG A 60 0.95 -20.56 -3.85
N TYR A 61 1.86 -20.59 -4.83
CA TYR A 61 2.85 -19.55 -5.05
C TYR A 61 2.29 -18.56 -6.07
N HIS A 62 2.20 -17.28 -5.69
CA HIS A 62 2.00 -16.20 -6.62
C HIS A 62 3.22 -15.28 -6.55
N THR A 63 3.82 -14.98 -7.69
CA THR A 63 4.91 -14.00 -7.81
C THR A 63 4.31 -12.60 -7.73
N PHE A 64 4.39 -11.98 -6.56
CA PHE A 64 4.06 -10.57 -6.33
C PHE A 64 5.30 -9.76 -6.04
N SER A 65 5.20 -8.44 -6.19
CA SER A 65 6.29 -7.53 -5.93
C SER A 65 6.65 -7.55 -4.45
N THR A 66 7.90 -7.25 -4.13
CA THR A 66 8.32 -7.04 -2.74
C THR A 66 7.49 -5.95 -2.05
N HIS A 67 6.93 -5.00 -2.81
CA HIS A 67 6.05 -3.95 -2.31
C HIS A 67 4.70 -4.50 -1.85
N PHE A 68 4.09 -5.39 -2.65
CA PHE A 68 2.85 -6.07 -2.27
C PHE A 68 3.06 -7.04 -1.10
N GLY A 69 4.20 -7.75 -1.06
CA GLY A 69 4.59 -8.56 0.10
C GLY A 69 4.71 -7.74 1.40
N ASN A 70 5.27 -6.53 1.32
CA ASN A 70 5.32 -5.61 2.46
C ASN A 70 3.94 -5.04 2.84
N PHE A 71 3.08 -4.78 1.85
CA PHE A 71 1.69 -4.42 2.09
C PHE A 71 0.95 -5.53 2.86
N ASN A 72 1.07 -6.80 2.43
CA ASN A 72 0.49 -7.94 3.14
C ASN A 72 0.95 -8.03 4.61
N LYS A 73 2.25 -7.85 4.87
CA LYS A 73 2.77 -7.79 6.25
C LYS A 73 2.13 -6.66 7.08
N ASN A 74 1.91 -5.49 6.48
CA ASN A 74 1.28 -4.38 7.18
C ASN A 74 -0.22 -4.60 7.41
N ILE A 75 -0.92 -5.27 6.48
CA ILE A 75 -2.31 -5.71 6.69
C ILE A 75 -2.40 -6.71 7.85
N ASN A 76 -1.46 -7.65 7.96
CA ASN A 76 -1.38 -8.55 9.11
C ASN A 76 -1.25 -7.78 10.45
N ARG A 77 -0.43 -6.72 10.49
CA ARG A 77 -0.32 -5.85 11.67
C ARG A 77 -1.63 -5.15 12.01
N ALA A 78 -2.37 -4.68 11.01
CA ALA A 78 -3.70 -4.09 11.23
C ALA A 78 -4.67 -5.15 11.78
N LEU A 79 -4.65 -6.37 11.24
CA LEU A 79 -5.57 -7.44 11.63
C LEU A 79 -5.38 -7.95 13.07
N VAL A 80 -4.23 -7.72 13.71
CA VAL A 80 -4.08 -7.93 15.17
C VAL A 80 -5.13 -7.15 15.96
N PHE A 81 -5.40 -5.90 15.58
CA PHE A 81 -6.44 -5.09 16.23
C PHE A 81 -7.85 -5.57 15.89
N TYR A 82 -8.04 -6.13 14.69
CA TYR A 82 -9.33 -6.67 14.27
C TYR A 82 -9.75 -7.91 15.06
N SER A 83 -8.81 -8.82 15.34
CA SER A 83 -9.06 -9.98 16.21
C SER A 83 -9.58 -9.53 17.59
N ASP A 84 -8.97 -8.50 18.19
CA ASP A 84 -9.42 -7.92 19.45
C ASP A 84 -10.80 -7.25 19.34
N LEU A 85 -11.11 -6.61 18.21
CA LEU A 85 -12.40 -5.99 17.94
C LEU A 85 -13.53 -7.01 17.89
N ILE A 86 -13.35 -8.13 17.18
CA ILE A 86 -14.36 -9.20 17.12
C ILE A 86 -14.68 -9.72 18.53
N ILE A 87 -13.64 -10.01 19.33
CA ILE A 87 -13.80 -10.52 20.71
C ILE A 87 -14.60 -9.51 21.56
N LYS A 88 -14.34 -8.22 21.37
CA LYS A 88 -14.93 -7.11 22.13
C LYS A 88 -16.25 -6.58 21.58
N ASN A 89 -16.71 -7.08 20.44
CA ASN A 89 -17.99 -6.71 19.84
C ASN A 89 -19.21 -7.33 20.59
N LYS A 90 -19.01 -7.93 21.76
CA LYS A 90 -20.09 -8.41 22.64
C LYS A 90 -20.73 -7.21 23.36
N GLY A 91 -22.04 -7.02 23.13
CA GLY A 91 -22.82 -5.91 23.70
C GLY A 91 -22.84 -4.65 22.84
N SER A 92 -23.81 -3.76 23.08
CA SER A 92 -24.05 -2.55 22.27
C SER A 92 -23.45 -1.27 22.84
N GLU A 93 -23.06 -1.26 24.12
CA GLU A 93 -22.61 -0.05 24.81
C GLU A 93 -21.23 0.43 24.36
N PHE A 94 -21.06 1.75 24.41
CA PHE A 94 -19.82 2.46 24.09
C PHE A 94 -18.67 1.97 24.97
N ASP A 95 -17.58 1.54 24.33
CA ASP A 95 -16.35 1.12 25.00
C ASP A 95 -15.18 1.90 24.41
N LEU A 96 -14.52 2.71 25.24
CA LEU A 96 -13.35 3.49 24.83
C LEU A 96 -12.24 2.61 24.25
N LYS A 97 -12.05 1.40 24.77
CA LYS A 97 -11.06 0.46 24.25
C LYS A 97 -11.44 0.01 22.85
N TYR A 98 -12.72 -0.25 22.59
CA TYR A 98 -13.22 -0.61 21.26
C TYR A 98 -12.98 0.51 20.25
N LEU A 99 -13.23 1.76 20.66
CA LEU A 99 -12.97 2.93 19.83
C LEU A 99 -11.48 3.06 19.48
N ILE A 100 -10.59 2.92 20.47
CA ILE A 100 -9.13 2.98 20.27
C ILE A 100 -8.66 1.88 19.32
N LEU A 101 -9.15 0.65 19.47
CA LEU A 101 -8.81 -0.47 18.58
C LEU A 101 -9.25 -0.20 17.13
N THR A 102 -10.47 0.31 16.96
CA THR A 102 -11.04 0.67 15.65
C THR A 102 -10.21 1.74 14.95
N GLN A 103 -9.84 2.79 15.69
CA GLN A 103 -9.02 3.88 15.16
C GLN A 103 -7.62 3.41 14.77
N ASN A 104 -6.96 2.62 15.62
CA ASN A 104 -5.62 2.10 15.33
C ASN A 104 -5.63 1.15 14.13
N PHE A 105 -6.61 0.25 14.04
CA PHE A 105 -6.84 -0.59 12.87
C PHE A 105 -6.89 0.28 11.59
N PHE A 106 -7.73 1.31 11.60
CA PHE A 106 -7.97 2.14 10.44
C PHE A 106 -6.78 3.02 10.05
N ILE A 107 -6.06 3.59 11.04
CA ILE A 107 -4.81 4.32 10.81
C ILE A 107 -3.77 3.41 10.15
N LEU A 108 -3.57 2.20 10.68
CA LEU A 108 -2.61 1.24 10.13
C LEU A 108 -2.99 0.80 8.72
N LEU A 109 -4.28 0.58 8.45
CA LEU A 109 -4.77 0.23 7.12
C LEU A 109 -4.43 1.32 6.09
N ILE A 110 -4.71 2.60 6.40
CA ILE A 110 -4.43 3.72 5.49
C ILE A 110 -2.93 3.99 5.34
N ASN A 111 -2.16 3.87 6.43
CA ASN A 111 -0.71 3.98 6.35
C ASN A 111 -0.10 2.86 5.50
N SER A 112 -0.67 1.64 5.55
CA SER A 112 -0.25 0.52 4.70
C SER A 112 -0.42 0.85 3.21
N LEU A 113 -1.56 1.44 2.86
CA LEU A 113 -1.83 1.93 1.51
C LEU A 113 -0.87 3.06 1.10
N GLU A 114 -0.62 4.05 1.97
CA GLU A 114 0.32 5.15 1.70
C GLU A 114 1.71 4.60 1.34
N VAL A 115 2.25 3.71 2.18
CA VAL A 115 3.57 3.10 1.98
C VAL A 115 3.61 2.32 0.68
N TYR A 116 2.59 1.52 0.39
CA TYR A 116 2.50 0.77 -0.86
C TYR A 116 2.52 1.71 -2.08
N LEU A 117 1.66 2.73 -2.10
CA LEU A 117 1.59 3.68 -3.21
C LEU A 117 2.88 4.48 -3.40
N VAL A 118 3.57 4.86 -2.33
CA VAL A 118 4.86 5.55 -2.44
C VAL A 118 5.91 4.63 -3.04
N ASN A 119 5.95 3.37 -2.64
CA ASN A 119 6.90 2.40 -3.15
C ASN A 119 6.66 2.08 -4.62
N ILE A 120 5.42 1.82 -5.03
CA ILE A 120 5.07 1.60 -6.43
C ILE A 120 5.42 2.82 -7.29
N PHE A 121 5.10 4.02 -6.82
CA PHE A 121 5.46 5.25 -7.54
C PHE A 121 6.98 5.39 -7.72
N LYS A 122 7.77 5.16 -6.66
CA LYS A 122 9.24 5.21 -6.73
C LYS A 122 9.80 4.16 -7.69
N SER A 123 9.23 2.95 -7.71
CA SER A 123 9.64 1.89 -8.64
C SER A 123 9.30 2.22 -10.09
N LEU A 124 8.10 2.74 -10.36
CA LEU A 124 7.71 3.23 -11.69
C LEU A 124 8.55 4.43 -12.15
N ALA A 125 9.02 5.27 -11.21
CA ALA A 125 9.86 6.42 -11.51
C ALA A 125 11.36 6.06 -11.70
N LYS A 126 11.76 4.84 -11.35
CA LYS A 126 13.16 4.41 -11.41
C LYS A 126 13.63 4.40 -12.87
N GLY A 127 14.76 5.04 -13.14
CA GLY A 127 15.34 5.08 -14.49
C GLY A 127 14.69 6.09 -15.44
N ILE A 128 13.64 6.81 -15.03
CA ILE A 128 13.03 7.85 -15.86
C ILE A 128 13.73 9.19 -15.62
N THR A 129 14.31 9.77 -16.67
CA THR A 129 14.92 11.10 -16.63
C THR A 129 13.87 12.19 -16.82
N VAL A 130 14.07 13.33 -16.16
CA VAL A 130 13.11 14.46 -16.20
C VAL A 130 12.86 14.97 -17.62
N GLU A 131 13.85 14.89 -18.51
CA GLU A 131 13.77 15.30 -19.92
C GLU A 131 12.66 14.58 -20.70
N THR A 132 12.34 13.33 -20.31
CA THR A 132 11.33 12.51 -20.99
C THR A 132 9.90 12.86 -20.60
N PHE A 133 9.70 13.68 -19.56
CA PHE A 133 8.36 13.99 -19.08
C PHE A 133 7.65 15.01 -19.96
N ASN A 134 6.31 14.90 -19.97
CA ASN A 134 5.47 16.00 -20.41
C ASN A 134 5.71 17.22 -19.50
N MET A 135 6.38 18.24 -20.03
CA MET A 135 6.79 19.41 -19.24
C MET A 135 5.62 20.15 -18.58
N LYS A 136 4.41 20.14 -19.18
CA LYS A 136 3.23 20.74 -18.54
C LYS A 136 2.80 19.96 -17.30
N LEU A 137 2.90 18.63 -17.32
CA LEU A 137 2.63 17.78 -16.14
C LEU A 137 3.76 17.90 -15.11
N PHE A 138 5.01 17.95 -15.56
CA PHE A 138 6.16 18.12 -14.68
C PHE A 138 6.11 19.46 -13.92
N VAL A 139 5.76 20.57 -14.57
CA VAL A 139 5.55 21.85 -13.88
C VAL A 139 4.42 21.78 -12.84
N LYS A 140 3.32 21.08 -13.14
CA LYS A 140 2.25 20.84 -12.14
C LYS A 140 2.73 20.00 -10.97
N PHE A 141 3.61 19.04 -11.22
CA PHE A 141 4.25 18.22 -10.20
C PHE A 141 5.16 19.07 -9.29
N LEU A 142 6.02 19.91 -9.87
CA LEU A 142 6.86 20.87 -9.12
C LEU A 142 6.04 21.82 -8.24
N GLY A 143 4.88 22.27 -8.71
CA GLY A 143 3.98 23.13 -7.93
C GLY A 143 3.25 22.42 -6.77
N LYS A 144 3.45 21.11 -6.58
CA LYS A 144 2.76 20.30 -5.55
C LYS A 144 3.69 19.50 -4.66
N PHE A 145 4.89 19.20 -5.12
CA PHE A 145 5.89 18.44 -4.40
C PHE A 145 7.10 19.32 -4.13
N ASN A 146 7.54 19.35 -2.88
CA ASN A 146 8.77 20.03 -2.52
C ASN A 146 9.93 19.09 -2.85
N LEU A 147 10.60 19.33 -3.97
CA LEU A 147 11.75 18.53 -4.37
C LEU A 147 12.97 18.86 -3.49
N LYS A 148 13.97 17.98 -3.56
CA LYS A 148 15.24 18.20 -2.90
C LYS A 148 15.92 19.49 -3.39
N GLU A 149 16.57 20.23 -2.50
CA GLU A 149 17.21 21.50 -2.83
C GLU A 149 18.32 21.36 -3.88
N GLU A 150 19.00 20.22 -3.88
CA GLU A 150 20.08 19.89 -4.82
C GLU A 150 19.60 19.98 -6.28
N PHE A 151 18.35 19.62 -6.55
CA PHE A 151 17.75 19.74 -7.87
C PHE A 151 17.64 21.22 -8.30
N TYR A 152 17.11 22.08 -7.43
CA TYR A 152 16.96 23.50 -7.74
C TYR A 152 18.30 24.22 -7.89
N ARG A 153 19.30 23.85 -7.08
CA ARG A 153 20.67 24.35 -7.19
C ARG A 153 21.29 23.97 -8.54
N ALA A 154 21.23 22.70 -8.90
CA ALA A 154 21.79 22.25 -10.18
C ALA A 154 21.08 22.83 -11.40
N LEU A 155 19.76 23.00 -11.33
CA LEU A 155 18.98 23.68 -12.37
C LEU A 155 19.44 25.13 -12.56
N LYS A 156 19.67 25.86 -11.45
CA LYS A 156 20.10 27.26 -11.46
C LYS A 156 21.54 27.44 -11.95
N GLU A 157 22.45 26.55 -11.54
CA GLU A 157 23.89 26.67 -11.81
C GLU A 157 24.26 26.16 -13.20
N LYS A 158 23.62 25.08 -13.67
CA LYS A 158 24.04 24.35 -14.87
C LYS A 158 22.99 24.33 -15.98
N GLY A 159 21.77 24.84 -15.72
CA GLY A 159 20.65 24.72 -16.65
C GLY A 159 20.28 23.27 -16.97
N ASN A 160 20.72 22.32 -16.15
CA ASN A 160 20.65 20.89 -16.45
C ASN A 160 19.41 20.26 -15.81
N ILE A 161 18.61 19.56 -16.62
CA ILE A 161 17.45 18.78 -16.19
C ILE A 161 17.67 17.27 -16.31
N ASN A 162 18.88 16.81 -16.63
CA ASN A 162 19.22 15.40 -16.74
C ASN A 162 19.39 14.73 -15.36
N PHE A 163 18.29 14.70 -14.61
CA PHE A 163 18.16 14.01 -13.33
C PHE A 163 17.18 12.87 -13.47
N TYR A 164 17.41 11.78 -12.73
CA TYR A 164 16.38 10.78 -12.54
C TYR A 164 15.32 11.29 -11.57
N LEU A 165 14.04 11.03 -11.87
CA LEU A 165 12.95 11.45 -10.99
C LEU A 165 13.15 10.92 -9.56
N SER A 166 13.57 9.66 -9.41
CA SER A 166 13.82 9.04 -8.11
C SER A 166 14.86 9.77 -7.24
N GLU A 167 15.79 10.50 -7.85
CA GLU A 167 16.86 11.23 -7.14
C GLU A 167 16.36 12.54 -6.53
N ILE A 168 15.44 13.21 -7.22
CA ILE A 168 14.95 14.56 -6.88
C ILE A 168 13.70 14.54 -5.99
N LEU A 169 13.05 13.37 -5.86
CA LEU A 169 11.92 13.20 -4.96
C LEU A 169 12.33 13.46 -3.50
N PRO A 170 11.46 14.10 -2.69
CA PRO A 170 11.69 14.17 -1.25
C PRO A 170 11.70 12.78 -0.63
N GLU A 171 12.33 12.68 0.54
CA GLU A 171 12.38 11.42 1.31
C GLU A 171 10.97 10.86 1.55
N ARG A 172 10.06 11.74 1.99
CA ARG A 172 8.64 11.48 2.16
C ARG A 172 7.81 12.12 1.05
N VAL A 173 7.12 11.28 0.28
CA VAL A 173 6.18 11.70 -0.77
C VAL A 173 4.75 11.56 -0.22
N ASP A 174 4.04 12.67 -0.06
CA ASP A 174 2.65 12.67 0.42
C ASP A 174 1.69 12.34 -0.74
N LEU A 175 1.30 11.07 -0.81
CA LEU A 175 0.36 10.53 -1.82
C LEU A 175 -1.04 10.26 -1.25
N LEU A 176 -1.32 10.63 0.01
CA LEU A 176 -2.69 10.55 0.54
C LEU A 176 -3.58 11.69 0.01
N GLN A 177 -2.99 12.79 -0.46
CA GLN A 177 -3.76 13.84 -1.13
C GLN A 177 -4.12 13.44 -2.57
N LYS A 178 -5.42 13.28 -2.86
CA LYS A 178 -5.96 12.89 -4.19
C LYS A 178 -5.30 13.60 -5.36
N LYS A 179 -5.18 14.93 -5.29
CA LYS A 179 -4.58 15.75 -6.36
C LYS A 179 -3.09 15.49 -6.52
N LYS A 180 -2.34 15.34 -5.42
CA LYS A 180 -0.91 15.02 -5.46
C LYS A 180 -0.70 13.63 -6.04
N CYS A 181 -1.43 12.63 -5.54
CA CYS A 181 -1.39 11.25 -6.02
C CYS A 181 -1.67 11.17 -7.52
N ARG A 182 -2.75 11.79 -8.00
CA ARG A 182 -3.07 11.85 -9.43
C ARG A 182 -1.94 12.46 -10.26
N ILE A 183 -1.40 13.60 -9.85
CA ILE A 183 -0.33 14.28 -10.60
C ILE A 183 0.95 13.42 -10.64
N ALA A 184 1.33 12.81 -9.51
CA ALA A 184 2.52 11.95 -9.43
C ALA A 184 2.40 10.74 -10.37
N TYR A 185 1.29 10.00 -10.29
CA TYR A 185 1.11 8.81 -11.11
C TYR A 185 0.91 9.12 -12.60
N GLN A 186 0.22 10.22 -12.94
CA GLN A 186 0.15 10.70 -14.32
C GLN A 186 1.52 11.07 -14.90
N LEU A 187 2.44 11.58 -14.08
CA LEU A 187 3.80 11.93 -14.53
C LEU A 187 4.56 10.70 -15.04
N VAL A 188 4.36 9.54 -14.40
CA VAL A 188 4.94 8.25 -14.81
C VAL A 188 4.01 7.47 -15.74
N ASN A 189 3.08 8.14 -16.43
CA ASN A 189 2.10 7.57 -17.35
C ASN A 189 1.26 6.41 -16.77
N PHE A 190 0.91 6.48 -15.49
CA PHE A 190 0.10 5.47 -14.80
C PHE A 190 -1.17 6.10 -14.25
N ASP A 191 -2.35 5.58 -14.59
CA ASP A 191 -3.61 6.19 -14.18
C ASP A 191 -4.35 5.34 -13.14
N LEU A 192 -4.05 5.60 -11.86
CA LEU A 192 -4.71 4.94 -10.73
C LEU A 192 -6.24 5.07 -10.73
N LEU A 193 -6.77 6.19 -11.26
CA LEU A 193 -8.23 6.41 -11.30
C LEU A 193 -8.91 5.42 -12.24
N ASN A 194 -8.29 5.09 -13.38
CA ASN A 194 -8.89 4.20 -14.37
C ASN A 194 -8.72 2.73 -14.02
N ILE A 195 -7.70 2.38 -13.23
CA ILE A 195 -7.46 1.01 -12.75
C ILE A 195 -8.63 0.51 -11.89
N ASP A 196 -9.03 1.30 -10.89
CA ASP A 196 -10.21 1.02 -10.08
C ASP A 196 -10.87 2.33 -9.64
N LYS A 197 -11.75 2.84 -10.51
CA LYS A 197 -12.48 4.09 -10.27
C LYS A 197 -13.31 4.05 -9.00
N SER A 198 -13.94 2.90 -8.70
CA SER A 198 -14.80 2.77 -7.53
C SER A 198 -13.97 2.79 -6.25
N GLY A 199 -12.89 2.00 -6.19
CA GLY A 199 -11.94 2.03 -5.06
C GLY A 199 -11.32 3.40 -4.88
N TRP A 200 -10.89 4.04 -5.97
CA TRP A 200 -10.32 5.39 -5.94
C TRP A 200 -11.25 6.44 -5.32
N GLU A 201 -12.53 6.43 -5.67
CA GLU A 201 -13.51 7.39 -5.15
C GLU A 201 -13.85 7.16 -3.67
N LYS A 202 -13.79 5.92 -3.19
CA LYS A 202 -13.98 5.58 -1.77
C LYS A 202 -12.76 5.93 -0.91
N ILE A 203 -11.56 5.66 -1.44
CA ILE A 203 -10.29 5.91 -0.75
C ILE A 203 -9.98 7.42 -0.73
N PHE A 204 -10.04 8.06 -1.90
CA PHE A 204 -9.65 9.45 -2.10
C PHE A 204 -10.87 10.36 -2.27
N CYS A 205 -10.95 11.40 -1.45
CA CYS A 205 -12.13 12.22 -1.31
C CYS A 205 -12.68 12.81 -2.61
N ASN A 206 -13.97 12.64 -2.80
CA ASN A 206 -14.76 13.34 -3.80
C ASN A 206 -15.14 14.72 -3.24
N SER A 207 -15.73 15.56 -4.09
CA SER A 207 -16.24 16.88 -3.69
C SER A 207 -17.25 16.81 -2.52
N SER A 208 -17.84 15.64 -2.26
CA SER A 208 -18.81 15.37 -1.19
C SER A 208 -18.21 15.01 0.17
N GLY A 209 -16.88 14.87 0.31
CA GLY A 209 -16.20 14.86 1.61
C GLY A 209 -16.44 13.66 2.53
N ASN A 210 -16.64 12.45 1.99
CA ASN A 210 -16.72 11.23 2.81
C ASN A 210 -15.88 10.10 2.20
N CYS A 211 -14.58 10.07 2.52
CA CYS A 211 -13.63 9.06 2.05
C CYS A 211 -12.75 8.54 3.18
N TYR A 212 -12.09 7.40 2.97
CA TYR A 212 -11.28 6.78 4.01
C TYR A 212 -10.10 7.63 4.48
N ILE A 213 -9.44 8.35 3.57
CA ILE A 213 -8.30 9.22 3.95
C ILE A 213 -8.76 10.38 4.84
N GLN A 214 -9.91 10.99 4.53
CA GLN A 214 -10.45 12.05 5.37
C GLN A 214 -10.86 11.51 6.74
N GLN A 215 -11.52 10.35 6.79
CA GLN A 215 -11.84 9.70 8.06
C GLN A 215 -10.57 9.45 8.90
N ARG A 216 -9.47 9.05 8.27
CA ARG A 216 -8.19 8.87 8.96
C ARG A 216 -7.62 10.19 9.45
N ASN A 217 -7.71 11.26 8.69
CA ASN A 217 -7.27 12.59 9.12
C ASN A 217 -8.10 13.12 10.28
N GLU A 218 -9.42 12.90 10.26
CA GLU A 218 -10.32 13.21 11.37
C GLU A 218 -9.97 12.42 12.63
N ILE A 219 -9.60 11.13 12.50
CA ILE A 219 -9.13 10.32 13.62
C ILE A 219 -7.82 10.86 14.21
N VAL A 220 -6.84 11.18 13.36
CA VAL A 220 -5.50 11.60 13.82
C VAL A 220 -5.48 13.01 14.40
N HIS A 221 -6.28 13.93 13.85
CA HIS A 221 -6.26 15.34 14.24
C HIS A 221 -7.44 15.76 15.11
N GLY A 222 -8.52 14.98 15.15
CA GLY A 222 -9.76 15.32 15.86
C GLY A 222 -9.75 15.01 17.36
N GLY A 223 -8.74 14.31 17.89
CA GLY A 223 -8.62 13.94 19.31
C GLY A 223 -9.59 12.84 19.75
N LEU A 224 -10.88 12.98 19.43
CA LEU A 224 -11.93 11.96 19.47
C LEU A 224 -12.75 12.10 18.16
N PRO A 225 -12.64 11.17 17.20
CA PRO A 225 -13.29 11.29 15.92
C PRO A 225 -14.81 11.24 16.05
N ILE A 226 -15.46 11.87 15.07
CA ILE A 226 -16.90 11.98 14.78
C ILE A 226 -17.52 10.59 14.45
N VAL A 227 -16.97 9.50 14.98
CA VAL A 227 -17.65 8.20 15.09
C VAL A 227 -18.66 8.21 16.25
N HIS A 228 -18.82 9.35 16.93
CA HIS A 228 -19.68 9.55 18.12
C HIS A 228 -21.16 9.14 17.95
N ASN A 229 -21.64 8.87 16.74
CA ASN A 229 -23.03 8.44 16.49
C ASN A 229 -23.17 7.04 15.87
N LYS A 230 -22.12 6.20 15.91
CA LYS A 230 -22.17 4.84 15.34
C LYS A 230 -22.04 3.78 16.44
N THR A 231 -22.99 2.84 16.48
CA THR A 231 -22.93 1.64 17.33
C THR A 231 -21.66 0.83 17.03
N LYS A 232 -21.21 -0.02 17.96
CA LYS A 232 -20.08 -0.96 17.73
C LYS A 232 -20.24 -1.76 16.43
N PHE A 233 -21.48 -2.15 16.12
CA PHE A 233 -21.88 -2.80 14.87
C PHE A 233 -21.49 -1.97 13.64
N SER A 234 -21.92 -0.71 13.57
CA SER A 234 -21.65 0.16 12.41
C SER A 234 -20.17 0.52 12.28
N GLN A 235 -19.42 0.52 13.39
CA GLN A 235 -17.97 0.71 13.37
C GLN A 235 -17.25 -0.50 12.77
N LEU A 236 -17.66 -1.71 13.15
CA LEU A 236 -17.09 -2.97 12.63
C LEU A 236 -17.37 -3.13 11.13
N GLU A 237 -18.62 -2.90 10.71
CA GLU A 237 -19.01 -2.96 9.30
C GLU A 237 -18.21 -1.96 8.45
N PHE A 238 -17.96 -0.77 8.99
CA PHE A 238 -17.16 0.25 8.31
C PHE A 238 -15.71 -0.20 8.10
N ILE A 239 -15.04 -0.72 9.14
CA ILE A 239 -13.64 -1.15 9.00
C ILE A 239 -13.49 -2.38 8.10
N GLU A 240 -14.45 -3.31 8.13
CA GLU A 240 -14.48 -4.48 7.23
C GLU A 240 -14.65 -4.05 5.78
N THR A 241 -15.53 -3.09 5.54
CA THR A 241 -15.74 -2.53 4.20
C THR A 241 -14.48 -1.81 3.71
N ALA A 242 -13.89 -0.95 4.55
CA ALA A 242 -12.67 -0.24 4.19
C ALA A 242 -11.50 -1.18 3.92
N LEU A 243 -11.34 -2.24 4.73
CA LEU A 243 -10.32 -3.26 4.50
C LEU A 243 -10.47 -3.88 3.12
N LYS A 244 -11.68 -4.39 2.79
CA LYS A 244 -11.97 -5.02 1.50
C LYS A 244 -11.71 -4.08 0.33
N ASP A 245 -12.20 -2.84 0.42
CA ASP A 245 -12.02 -1.86 -0.65
C ASP A 245 -10.54 -1.50 -0.86
N ILE A 246 -9.75 -1.39 0.21
CA ILE A 246 -8.32 -1.05 0.13
C ILE A 246 -7.48 -2.22 -0.39
N VAL A 247 -7.70 -3.46 0.07
CA VAL A 247 -6.95 -4.61 -0.44
C VAL A 247 -7.30 -4.91 -1.90
N LYS A 248 -8.57 -4.76 -2.27
CA LYS A 248 -9.01 -4.89 -3.67
C LYS A 248 -8.34 -3.85 -4.55
N PHE A 249 -8.39 -2.57 -4.15
CA PHE A 249 -7.73 -1.49 -4.90
C PHE A 249 -6.24 -1.75 -5.06
N THR A 250 -5.57 -2.20 -4.00
CA THR A 250 -4.13 -2.49 -3.99
C THR A 250 -3.78 -3.63 -4.94
N LEU A 251 -4.58 -4.70 -4.98
CA LEU A 251 -4.41 -5.80 -5.92
C LEU A 251 -4.57 -5.33 -7.37
N SER A 252 -5.59 -4.54 -7.69
CA SER A 252 -5.78 -3.99 -9.05
C SER A 252 -4.59 -3.15 -9.50
N VAL A 253 -3.99 -2.38 -8.58
CA VAL A 253 -2.76 -1.59 -8.85
C VAL A 253 -1.56 -2.50 -9.07
N GLU A 254 -1.41 -3.56 -8.29
CA GLU A 254 -0.32 -4.55 -8.44
C GLU A 254 -0.38 -5.21 -9.82
N GLU A 255 -1.54 -5.74 -10.19
CA GLU A 255 -1.75 -6.41 -11.48
C GLU A 255 -1.47 -5.46 -12.66
N SER A 256 -1.96 -4.22 -12.57
CA SER A 256 -1.70 -3.19 -13.59
C SER A 256 -0.24 -2.77 -13.67
N THR A 257 0.48 -2.78 -12.54
CA THR A 257 1.92 -2.46 -12.49
C THR A 257 2.72 -3.55 -13.20
N TYR A 258 2.42 -4.83 -12.93
CA TYR A 258 3.05 -5.95 -13.60
C TYR A 258 2.85 -5.91 -15.11
N GLN A 259 1.60 -5.72 -15.56
CA GLN A 259 1.30 -5.63 -16.99
C GLN A 259 2.14 -4.54 -17.67
N LYS A 260 2.23 -3.37 -17.04
CA LYS A 260 2.99 -2.24 -17.60
C LYS A 260 4.50 -2.51 -17.65
N ILE A 261 5.07 -3.17 -16.65
CA ILE A 261 6.50 -3.54 -16.66
C ILE A 261 6.77 -4.54 -17.80
N SER A 262 5.94 -5.57 -17.93
CA SER A 262 6.05 -6.53 -19.05
C SER A 262 5.96 -5.84 -20.42
N GLU A 263 5.09 -4.84 -20.58
CA GLU A 263 4.97 -4.06 -21.82
C GLU A 263 6.22 -3.22 -22.12
N PHE A 264 6.93 -2.72 -21.10
CA PHE A 264 8.19 -2.00 -21.29
C PHE A 264 9.32 -2.94 -21.71
N GLU A 265 9.46 -4.08 -21.04
CA GLU A 265 10.47 -5.09 -21.36
C GLU A 265 10.29 -5.63 -22.79
N ALA A 266 9.04 -5.87 -23.21
CA ALA A 266 8.73 -6.27 -24.58
C ALA A 266 9.15 -5.22 -25.62
N LYS A 267 8.89 -3.93 -25.36
CA LYS A 267 9.29 -2.83 -26.24
C LYS A 267 10.80 -2.64 -26.32
N GLU A 268 11.52 -2.82 -25.22
CA GLU A 268 13.00 -2.77 -25.23
C GLU A 268 13.59 -3.93 -26.05
N LEU A 269 13.03 -5.13 -25.92
CA LEU A 269 13.45 -6.28 -26.73
C LEU A 269 13.20 -6.04 -28.22
N GLU A 270 12.03 -5.50 -28.59
CA GLU A 270 11.73 -5.14 -29.99
C GLU A 270 12.70 -4.07 -30.52
N ASN A 271 12.98 -3.02 -29.75
CA ASN A 271 13.88 -1.94 -30.17
C ASN A 271 15.35 -2.36 -30.26
N ASN A 272 15.77 -3.40 -29.54
CA ASN A 272 17.14 -3.94 -29.59
C ASN A 272 17.33 -5.00 -30.69
N LEU A 273 16.26 -5.42 -31.36
CA LEU A 273 16.28 -6.38 -32.47
C LEU A 273 16.32 -5.69 -33.85
N TYR A 274 16.25 -4.36 -33.90
CA TYR A 274 16.35 -3.52 -35.11
C TYR A 274 17.52 -2.53 -35.00
#